data_AF-A0A6U1T5F1-F1
#
_entry.id   AF-A0A6U1T5F1-F1
#
_cell.length_a   1.000
_cell.length_b   1.000
_cell.length_c   1.000
_cell.angle_alpha   90.00
_cell.angle_beta   90.00
_cell.angle_gamma   90.00
#
_symmetry.space_group_name_H-M   'P 1'
#
loop_
_entity.id
_entity.type
_entity.pdbx_description
1 polymer ?
#
loop_
_entity_poly.entity_id
_entity_poly.type
_entity_poly.pdbx_seq_one_letter_code
_entity_poly.pdbx_strand_id
1 'polypeptide(L)'
;MAEANLKQLEAKMKRQQFRRKNRTILRGPDPEKEMPQRSPSDIIGNNSGDDIDRNRGRWTQRLDTMDLLRPEGGNDNNIQNDNSSFEASVDDKEDSVYSSCSLSIADDLDGIGDALMEEDGEQGLEMLPLTEPKSFKKKEFDVGAYMDGREMTAAQEKWNAITVVPNPIYCLHFLLAGRWLSQDAIELARVATKGLEDLDPTVENFNTFVEEGGCIDSNWFPNLHACPPLPVIAVALGIVLHAPFSFLYHWHYASRLPPGMARIDHWSRRLDHAFIHVISALMSYGTSGRWDYFLANLMYNLECIHRQFRKKVRPRANKIRILISLIAYTIPILRRGEITLFLELWLVFVTAAWLFAAYPIGGWSHVAFHAAIALAPPLLLVAASRLEASQGQIAIAARCAILAGK
;
A
#
# COMPACT_ATOMS: atom_id res chain seq x y z
N MET A 1 -21.87 -25.70 -47.22
CA MET A 1 -21.00 -24.64 -47.76
C MET A 1 -21.76 -23.31 -47.93
N ALA A 2 -22.94 -23.29 -48.56
CA ALA A 2 -23.75 -22.07 -48.72
C ALA A 2 -24.16 -21.40 -47.38
N GLU A 3 -24.53 -22.19 -46.37
CA GLU A 3 -24.93 -21.65 -45.06
C GLU A 3 -23.78 -21.00 -44.28
N ALA A 4 -22.55 -21.52 -44.43
CA ALA A 4 -21.35 -20.94 -43.83
C ALA A 4 -20.99 -19.59 -44.46
N ASN A 5 -21.16 -19.48 -45.79
CA ASN A 5 -20.94 -18.22 -46.51
C ASN A 5 -21.98 -17.16 -46.13
N LEU A 6 -23.23 -17.56 -45.88
CA LEU A 6 -24.29 -16.66 -45.43
C LEU A 6 -24.00 -16.10 -44.02
N LYS A 7 -23.62 -16.96 -43.08
CA LYS A 7 -23.25 -16.54 -41.71
C LYS A 7 -22.02 -15.60 -41.70
N GLN A 8 -21.06 -15.84 -42.58
CA GLN A 8 -19.89 -14.97 -42.72
C GLN A 8 -20.25 -13.60 -43.31
N LEU A 9 -21.21 -13.54 -44.23
CA LEU A 9 -21.70 -12.29 -44.82
C LEU A 9 -22.50 -11.47 -43.81
N GLU A 10 -23.39 -12.10 -43.04
CA GLU A 10 -24.14 -11.44 -41.96
C GLU A 10 -23.21 -10.84 -40.90
N ALA A 11 -22.15 -11.58 -40.50
CA ALA A 11 -21.15 -11.08 -39.56
C ALA A 11 -20.40 -9.86 -40.12
N LYS A 12 -20.09 -9.83 -41.43
CA LYS A 12 -19.46 -8.67 -42.09
C LYS A 12 -20.40 -7.46 -42.12
N MET A 13 -21.69 -7.66 -42.41
CA MET A 13 -22.67 -6.57 -42.42
C MET A 13 -22.89 -5.97 -41.03
N LYS A 14 -23.01 -6.80 -39.99
CA LYS A 14 -23.13 -6.33 -38.60
C LYS A 14 -21.92 -5.50 -38.17
N ARG A 15 -20.71 -5.90 -38.55
CA ARG A 15 -19.47 -5.12 -38.30
C ARG A 15 -19.47 -3.78 -39.05
N GLN A 16 -19.95 -3.73 -40.29
CA GLN A 16 -20.05 -2.46 -41.03
C GLN A 16 -21.12 -1.52 -40.46
N GLN A 17 -22.27 -2.03 -40.03
CA GLN A 17 -23.30 -1.23 -39.37
C GLN A 17 -22.82 -0.65 -38.04
N PHE A 18 -22.12 -1.44 -37.22
CA PHE A 18 -21.51 -0.96 -35.97
C PHE A 18 -20.50 0.16 -36.22
N ARG A 19 -19.63 0.02 -37.24
CA ARG A 19 -18.68 1.07 -37.64
C ARG A 19 -19.35 2.35 -38.12
N ARG A 20 -20.46 2.27 -38.86
CA ARG A 20 -21.22 3.45 -39.29
C ARG A 20 -21.85 4.17 -38.10
N LYS A 21 -22.46 3.43 -37.16
CA LYS A 21 -23.12 4.00 -35.98
C LYS A 21 -22.14 4.76 -35.08
N ASN A 22 -20.93 4.25 -34.89
CA ASN A 22 -19.90 4.92 -34.09
C ASN A 22 -19.26 6.12 -34.81
N ARG A 23 -19.26 6.16 -36.15
CA ARG A 23 -18.72 7.30 -36.91
C ARG A 23 -19.62 8.53 -36.83
N THR A 24 -20.92 8.35 -36.63
CA THR A 24 -21.89 9.45 -36.49
C THR A 24 -21.84 10.08 -35.09
N ILE A 25 -21.43 9.33 -34.06
CA ILE A 25 -21.33 9.82 -32.67
C ILE A 25 -20.06 10.68 -32.45
N LEU A 26 -19.02 10.48 -33.27
CA LEU A 26 -17.74 11.18 -33.14
C LEU A 26 -17.62 12.47 -33.98
N ARG A 27 -18.66 12.87 -34.72
CA ARG A 27 -18.75 14.23 -35.29
C ARG A 27 -19.55 15.10 -34.33
N GLY A 28 -18.85 15.76 -33.42
CA GLY A 28 -19.41 16.92 -32.72
C GLY A 28 -19.79 18.03 -33.71
N PRO A 29 -20.63 19.00 -33.30
CA PRO A 29 -21.03 20.10 -34.16
C PRO A 29 -19.82 20.94 -34.59
N ASP A 30 -19.82 21.36 -35.86
CA ASP A 30 -18.80 22.23 -36.46
C ASP A 30 -18.65 23.54 -35.64
N PRO A 31 -17.43 23.95 -35.25
CA PRO A 31 -17.20 25.17 -34.48
C PRO A 31 -17.20 26.46 -35.33
N GLU A 32 -17.58 26.38 -36.62
CA GLU A 32 -17.65 27.55 -37.50
C GLU A 32 -19.09 28.02 -37.69
N LYS A 33 -19.61 28.75 -36.69
CA LYS A 33 -20.56 29.85 -36.90
C LYS A 33 -20.78 30.60 -35.59
N GLU A 34 -20.69 31.92 -35.70
CA GLU A 34 -21.03 32.95 -34.70
C GLU A 34 -19.90 33.40 -33.77
N MET A 35 -19.01 34.25 -34.29
CA MET A 35 -18.51 35.40 -33.53
C MET A 35 -18.98 36.71 -34.21
N PRO A 36 -19.61 37.63 -33.46
CA PRO A 36 -19.96 38.94 -33.99
C PRO A 36 -18.73 39.86 -34.06
N GLN A 37 -18.64 40.58 -35.18
CA GLN A 37 -17.64 41.60 -35.46
C GLN A 37 -17.60 42.67 -34.36
N ARG A 38 -16.42 42.92 -33.78
CA ARG A 38 -16.13 44.14 -33.02
C ARG A 38 -15.38 45.13 -33.91
N SER A 39 -15.92 46.35 -33.92
CA SER A 39 -15.43 47.56 -34.58
C SER A 39 -14.03 47.98 -34.07
N PRO A 40 -13.16 48.52 -34.95
CA PRO A 40 -11.87 49.09 -34.58
C PRO A 40 -12.00 50.57 -34.24
N SER A 41 -11.72 50.94 -32.98
CA SER A 41 -11.37 52.31 -32.59
C SER A 41 -10.51 52.25 -31.33
N ASP A 42 -9.24 52.62 -31.53
CA ASP A 42 -8.45 53.50 -30.68
C ASP A 42 -7.06 52.95 -30.35
N ILE A 43 -6.14 53.41 -31.20
CA ILE A 43 -4.71 53.48 -31.00
C ILE A 43 -4.44 54.71 -30.12
N ILE A 44 -3.65 54.52 -29.05
CA ILE A 44 -2.59 55.41 -28.50
C ILE A 44 -2.47 55.13 -27.00
N GLY A 45 -1.29 54.70 -26.55
CA GLY A 45 -0.98 54.63 -25.12
C GLY A 45 0.25 53.80 -24.82
N ASN A 46 1.43 54.37 -25.08
CA ASN A 46 2.70 53.94 -24.51
C ASN A 46 2.57 53.71 -23.00
N ASN A 47 3.11 52.60 -22.49
CA ASN A 47 3.90 52.65 -21.26
C ASN A 47 4.81 51.42 -21.12
N SER A 48 6.07 51.77 -20.89
CA SER A 48 7.21 50.97 -20.47
C SER A 48 6.94 50.10 -19.23
N GLY A 49 7.54 48.92 -19.19
CA GLY A 49 7.55 48.07 -18.01
C GLY A 49 8.36 46.80 -18.23
N ASP A 50 9.67 46.96 -18.30
CA ASP A 50 10.62 45.91 -17.92
C ASP A 50 10.22 45.34 -16.56
N ASP A 51 10.05 44.01 -16.45
CA ASP A 51 10.26 43.18 -15.24
C ASP A 51 9.40 41.90 -15.25
N ILE A 52 9.66 40.95 -16.16
CA ILE A 52 9.28 39.55 -15.93
C ILE A 52 10.35 38.62 -16.53
N ASP A 53 11.56 38.63 -15.95
CA ASP A 53 12.53 37.54 -16.23
C ASP A 53 13.44 37.17 -15.04
N ARG A 54 13.06 37.56 -13.81
CA ARG A 54 13.78 37.20 -12.58
C ARG A 54 12.93 36.32 -11.66
N ASN A 55 12.65 35.07 -12.06
CA ASN A 55 12.23 34.05 -11.06
C ASN A 55 12.41 32.58 -11.45
N ARG A 56 13.30 32.25 -12.39
CA ARG A 56 13.59 30.84 -12.76
C ARG A 56 14.82 30.20 -12.10
N GLY A 57 15.50 30.88 -11.18
CA GLY A 57 16.83 30.45 -10.68
C GLY A 57 16.95 30.12 -9.19
N ARG A 58 15.87 30.01 -8.41
CA ARG A 58 15.97 30.01 -6.93
C ARG A 58 15.37 28.77 -6.21
N TRP A 59 15.51 27.58 -6.79
CA TRP A 59 15.09 26.31 -6.14
C TRP A 59 16.17 25.21 -6.09
N THR A 60 17.41 25.48 -6.48
CA THR A 60 18.50 24.48 -6.52
C THR A 60 19.65 24.71 -5.54
N GLN A 61 19.51 25.60 -4.54
CA GLN A 61 20.65 26.00 -3.71
C GLN A 61 20.36 26.01 -2.20
N ARG A 62 19.69 24.99 -1.68
CA ARG A 62 19.45 24.86 -0.23
C ARG A 62 19.37 23.42 0.28
N LEU A 63 20.32 22.57 -0.12
CA LEU A 63 20.49 21.22 0.44
C LEU A 63 21.95 20.83 0.77
N ASP A 64 22.89 21.78 0.75
CA ASP A 64 24.26 21.54 1.19
C ASP A 64 24.52 22.29 2.51
N THR A 65 24.20 21.65 3.64
CA THR A 65 24.87 21.79 4.96
C THR A 65 24.09 20.99 6.00
N MET A 66 24.41 19.70 6.16
CA MET A 66 24.30 18.98 7.44
C MET A 66 25.36 17.87 7.45
N ASP A 67 26.61 18.29 7.53
CA ASP A 67 27.71 17.48 8.05
C ASP A 67 28.10 18.03 9.43
N LEU A 68 28.53 17.13 10.32
CA LEU A 68 28.91 17.28 11.73
C LEU A 68 27.82 16.79 12.69
N LEU A 69 27.93 15.51 13.09
CA LEU A 69 28.35 15.12 14.44
C LEU A 69 28.56 13.59 14.48
N ARG A 70 29.83 13.19 14.52
CA ARG A 70 30.30 11.83 14.81
C ARG A 70 30.59 11.73 16.31
N PRO A 71 30.22 10.64 16.99
CA PRO A 71 31.02 10.13 18.08
C PRO A 71 31.59 8.75 17.74
N GLU A 72 32.85 8.58 18.12
CA GLU A 72 33.59 7.33 18.12
C GLU A 72 33.21 6.46 19.33
N GLY A 73 33.45 5.15 19.17
CA GLY A 73 33.98 4.32 20.26
C GLY A 73 32.98 3.37 20.92
N GLY A 74 33.28 2.07 20.83
CA GLY A 74 32.62 1.04 21.65
C GLY A 74 32.83 -0.37 21.12
N ASN A 75 33.95 -0.96 21.51
CA ASN A 75 34.38 -2.32 21.19
C ASN A 75 33.65 -3.37 22.06
N ASP A 76 33.80 -4.64 21.65
CA ASP A 76 33.80 -5.88 22.45
C ASP A 76 32.55 -6.80 22.50
N ASN A 77 32.70 -7.90 21.74
CA ASN A 77 32.82 -9.29 22.21
C ASN A 77 31.60 -10.23 22.33
N ASN A 78 31.80 -11.38 21.67
CA ASN A 78 31.47 -12.76 22.06
C ASN A 78 30.02 -13.13 22.35
N ILE A 79 29.38 -13.84 21.41
CA ILE A 79 28.44 -14.92 21.77
C ILE A 79 28.68 -16.13 20.85
N GLN A 80 28.85 -17.28 21.50
CA GLN A 80 29.08 -18.61 20.97
C GLN A 80 27.89 -19.13 20.15
N ASN A 81 28.21 -19.82 19.06
CA ASN A 81 27.30 -20.66 18.29
C ASN A 81 27.17 -22.02 19.00
N ASP A 82 25.94 -22.38 19.37
CA ASP A 82 25.56 -23.78 19.63
C ASP A 82 24.57 -24.25 18.56
N ASN A 83 25.01 -25.28 17.85
CA ASN A 83 24.24 -26.06 16.88
C ASN A 83 23.31 -27.02 17.63
N SER A 84 22.02 -27.01 17.29
CA SER A 84 21.16 -28.18 17.51
C SER A 84 20.31 -28.43 16.27
N SER A 85 20.64 -29.50 15.57
CA SER A 85 19.89 -30.16 14.51
C SER A 85 18.55 -30.69 15.03
N PHE A 86 17.46 -30.36 14.36
CA PHE A 86 16.19 -31.07 14.52
C PHE A 86 15.66 -31.46 13.13
N GLU A 87 15.78 -32.75 12.84
CA GLU A 87 15.12 -33.42 11.71
C GLU A 87 13.64 -33.62 12.05
N ALA A 88 12.76 -33.25 11.13
CA ALA A 88 11.38 -33.71 11.14
C ALA A 88 10.91 -33.91 9.69
N SER A 89 10.87 -35.18 9.30
CA SER A 89 10.19 -35.73 8.14
C SER A 89 8.69 -35.49 8.21
N VAL A 90 8.07 -35.04 7.12
CA VAL A 90 6.62 -35.21 6.91
C VAL A 90 6.37 -35.58 5.45
N ASP A 91 5.69 -36.72 5.32
CA ASP A 91 5.26 -37.41 4.12
C ASP A 91 4.32 -36.58 3.21
N ASP A 92 4.44 -36.93 1.93
CA ASP A 92 3.52 -36.64 0.83
C ASP A 92 2.08 -37.11 1.12
N LYS A 93 1.10 -36.30 0.70
CA LYS A 93 -0.05 -36.81 -0.06
C LYS A 93 -0.84 -35.70 -0.76
N GLU A 94 -1.06 -35.98 -2.04
CA GLU A 94 -1.93 -35.31 -3.00
C GLU A 94 -3.36 -35.13 -2.47
N ASP A 95 -4.03 -34.05 -2.88
CA ASP A 95 -5.18 -34.20 -3.77
C ASP A 95 -5.60 -32.88 -4.41
N SER A 96 -5.75 -32.98 -5.73
CA SER A 96 -6.31 -32.00 -6.66
C SER A 96 -7.79 -31.70 -6.38
N VAL A 97 -8.31 -30.55 -6.85
CA VAL A 97 -9.63 -30.34 -7.51
C VAL A 97 -10.06 -28.86 -7.49
N TYR A 98 -10.20 -28.29 -8.70
CA TYR A 98 -11.04 -27.13 -9.12
C TYR A 98 -10.65 -25.72 -8.61
N SER A 99 -10.98 -24.60 -9.26
CA SER A 99 -11.89 -24.30 -10.36
C SER A 99 -11.48 -23.00 -11.03
N SER A 100 -11.77 -22.90 -12.33
CA SER A 100 -11.55 -21.77 -13.22
C SER A 100 -12.13 -20.43 -12.73
N CYS A 101 -11.25 -19.44 -12.55
CA CYS A 101 -11.57 -18.02 -12.70
C CYS A 101 -10.43 -17.33 -13.45
N SER A 102 -10.51 -17.31 -14.77
CA SER A 102 -9.59 -16.56 -15.63
C SER A 102 -9.91 -15.06 -15.54
N LEU A 103 -9.53 -14.44 -14.42
CA LEU A 103 -9.22 -13.02 -14.38
C LEU A 103 -7.90 -12.79 -15.12
N SER A 104 -7.68 -11.60 -15.69
CA SER A 104 -6.55 -11.22 -16.54
C SER A 104 -5.18 -11.16 -15.84
N ILE A 105 -4.91 -12.12 -14.94
CA ILE A 105 -3.63 -12.34 -14.28
C ILE A 105 -2.60 -12.86 -15.28
N ALA A 106 -3.03 -13.54 -16.36
CA ALA A 106 -2.12 -14.09 -17.37
C ALA A 106 -1.22 -13.04 -18.04
N ASP A 107 -1.76 -11.86 -18.38
CA ASP A 107 -0.96 -10.78 -19.01
C ASP A 107 0.04 -10.13 -18.03
N ASP A 108 -0.24 -10.18 -16.72
CA ASP A 108 0.66 -9.68 -15.68
C ASP A 108 1.69 -10.76 -15.24
N LEU A 109 1.35 -12.05 -15.34
CA LEU A 109 2.26 -13.18 -15.06
C LEU A 109 3.39 -13.28 -16.10
N ASP A 110 3.09 -13.07 -17.38
CA ASP A 110 4.13 -12.98 -18.43
C ASP A 110 5.12 -11.84 -18.13
N GLY A 111 4.66 -10.79 -17.44
CA GLY A 111 5.51 -9.68 -16.98
C GLY A 111 6.39 -10.02 -15.76
N ILE A 112 6.10 -11.09 -15.01
CA ILE A 112 6.92 -11.49 -13.85
C ILE A 112 8.27 -12.04 -14.31
N GLY A 113 8.29 -12.85 -15.38
CA GLY A 113 9.54 -13.36 -15.96
C GLY A 113 10.45 -12.22 -16.43
N ASP A 114 9.89 -11.26 -17.16
CA ASP A 114 10.63 -10.08 -17.63
C ASP A 114 11.09 -9.15 -16.48
N ALA A 115 10.36 -9.10 -15.37
CA ALA A 115 10.70 -8.26 -14.22
C ALA A 115 11.78 -8.87 -13.31
N LEU A 116 11.92 -10.20 -13.30
CA LEU A 116 12.92 -10.93 -12.50
C LEU A 116 14.25 -11.11 -13.23
N MET A 117 14.26 -11.07 -14.56
CA MET A 117 15.46 -11.32 -15.40
C MET A 117 16.27 -10.06 -15.73
N GLU A 118 15.94 -8.89 -15.16
CA GLU A 118 16.77 -7.69 -15.30
C GLU A 118 17.90 -7.65 -14.27
N GLU A 119 18.92 -8.47 -14.51
CA GLU A 119 20.26 -8.22 -13.99
C GLU A 119 20.97 -7.19 -14.88
N ASP A 120 21.50 -6.16 -14.23
CA ASP A 120 22.41 -5.17 -14.77
C ASP A 120 23.70 -5.88 -15.23
N GLY A 121 23.71 -6.41 -16.46
CA GLY A 121 24.79 -7.24 -16.96
C GLY A 121 24.96 -7.14 -18.48
N GLU A 122 25.49 -6.00 -18.96
CA GLU A 122 26.28 -5.98 -20.20
C GLU A 122 27.56 -6.79 -19.96
N GLN A 123 27.50 -8.12 -19.97
CA GLN A 123 28.68 -8.96 -20.10
C GLN A 123 28.46 -9.91 -21.27
N GLY A 124 29.27 -9.71 -22.31
CA GLY A 124 29.21 -10.41 -23.58
C GLY A 124 29.43 -11.91 -23.40
N LEU A 125 28.34 -12.67 -23.45
CA LEU A 125 28.39 -14.10 -23.70
C LEU A 125 28.09 -14.32 -25.19
N GLU A 126 29.10 -14.77 -25.92
CA GLU A 126 29.04 -15.07 -27.35
C GLU A 126 28.12 -16.28 -27.56
N MET A 127 26.87 -16.04 -27.97
CA MET A 127 25.86 -17.08 -28.16
C MET A 127 25.97 -17.79 -29.52
N LEU A 128 25.93 -19.12 -29.45
CA LEU A 128 25.76 -20.06 -30.57
C LEU A 128 24.51 -19.74 -31.43
N PRO A 129 24.54 -20.04 -32.74
CA PRO A 129 23.47 -19.69 -33.67
C PRO A 129 22.24 -20.59 -33.45
N LEU A 130 21.29 -20.09 -32.64
CA LEU A 130 19.96 -20.68 -32.48
C LEU A 130 19.02 -20.16 -33.56
N THR A 131 18.34 -21.12 -34.20
CA THR A 131 17.27 -20.99 -35.20
C THR A 131 16.34 -19.79 -34.98
N GLU A 132 16.10 -19.04 -36.07
CA GLU A 132 15.32 -17.79 -36.09
C GLU A 132 13.95 -17.94 -35.38
N PRO A 133 13.76 -17.30 -34.20
CA PRO A 133 12.49 -17.34 -33.51
C PRO A 133 11.46 -16.54 -34.31
N LYS A 134 10.29 -17.14 -34.51
CA LYS A 134 9.12 -16.48 -35.12
C LYS A 134 8.89 -15.14 -34.41
N SER A 135 9.07 -14.03 -35.12
CA SER A 135 8.97 -12.70 -34.55
C SER A 135 7.53 -12.45 -34.07
N PHE A 136 7.27 -12.62 -32.78
CA PHE A 136 6.06 -12.09 -32.17
C PHE A 136 6.15 -10.57 -32.26
N LYS A 137 5.28 -9.97 -33.09
CA LYS A 137 5.12 -8.51 -33.13
C LYS A 137 4.61 -8.07 -31.75
N LYS A 138 5.51 -7.65 -30.87
CA LYS A 138 5.18 -7.00 -29.61
C LYS A 138 4.30 -5.80 -29.95
N LYS A 139 3.02 -5.84 -29.59
CA LYS A 139 2.17 -4.65 -29.66
C LYS A 139 2.78 -3.61 -28.72
N GLU A 140 3.26 -2.51 -29.25
CA GLU A 140 3.71 -1.39 -28.43
C GLU A 140 2.54 -0.92 -27.56
N PHE A 141 2.78 -0.90 -26.25
CA PHE A 141 1.80 -0.41 -25.28
C PHE A 141 1.85 1.11 -25.29
N ASP A 142 0.79 1.75 -25.76
CA ASP A 142 0.65 3.21 -25.75
C ASP A 142 0.43 3.71 -24.31
N VAL A 143 1.53 4.13 -23.68
CA VAL A 143 1.52 4.68 -22.32
C VAL A 143 0.72 5.98 -22.25
N GLY A 144 0.72 6.79 -23.31
CA GLY A 144 0.00 8.06 -23.35
C GLY A 144 -1.50 7.83 -23.27
N ALA A 145 -2.04 7.04 -24.20
CA ALA A 145 -3.47 6.70 -24.19
C ALA A 145 -3.91 6.01 -22.89
N TYR A 146 -3.05 5.18 -22.29
CA TYR A 146 -3.32 4.58 -20.99
C TYR A 146 -3.39 5.61 -19.85
N MET A 147 -2.49 6.59 -19.83
CA MET A 147 -2.46 7.62 -18.79
C MET A 147 -3.60 8.63 -18.96
N ASP A 148 -3.91 9.01 -20.19
CA ASP A 148 -5.01 9.92 -20.51
C ASP A 148 -6.36 9.33 -20.08
N GLY A 149 -6.56 8.03 -20.32
CA GLY A 149 -7.76 7.32 -19.85
C GLY A 149 -7.89 7.20 -18.34
N ARG A 150 -6.82 7.51 -17.60
CA ARG A 150 -6.76 7.46 -16.13
C ARG A 150 -6.56 8.83 -15.50
N GLU A 151 -6.66 9.90 -16.27
CA GLU A 151 -6.58 11.24 -15.73
C GLU A 151 -7.77 11.51 -14.78
N MET A 152 -7.47 12.10 -13.63
CA MET A 152 -8.48 12.47 -12.63
C MET A 152 -8.64 13.98 -12.61
N THR A 153 -9.91 14.41 -12.50
CA THR A 153 -10.27 15.81 -12.29
C THR A 153 -9.83 16.29 -10.91
N ALA A 154 -9.67 17.60 -10.73
CA ALA A 154 -9.32 18.18 -9.43
C ALA A 154 -10.34 17.83 -8.32
N ALA A 155 -11.61 17.65 -8.67
CA ALA A 155 -12.63 17.22 -7.72
C ALA A 155 -12.40 15.76 -7.26
N GLN A 156 -12.12 14.85 -8.20
CA GLN A 156 -11.81 13.45 -7.88
C GLN A 156 -10.54 13.32 -7.03
N GLU A 157 -9.50 14.10 -7.33
CA GLU A 157 -8.27 14.10 -6.54
C GLU A 157 -8.48 14.59 -5.09
N LYS A 158 -9.32 15.62 -4.90
CA LYS A 158 -9.71 16.06 -3.54
C LYS A 158 -10.47 14.96 -2.79
N TRP A 159 -11.36 14.25 -3.46
CA TRP A 159 -12.07 13.12 -2.85
C TRP A 159 -11.14 11.95 -2.53
N ASN A 160 -10.14 11.65 -3.36
CA ASN A 160 -9.09 10.66 -3.04
C ASN A 160 -8.38 11.01 -1.73
N ALA A 161 -7.96 12.27 -1.58
CA ALA A 161 -7.32 12.74 -0.36
C ALA A 161 -8.25 12.62 0.86
N ILE A 162 -9.53 12.98 0.74
CA ILE A 162 -10.49 12.86 1.85
C ILE A 162 -10.68 11.40 2.27
N THR A 163 -10.77 10.46 1.32
CA THR A 163 -11.00 9.05 1.64
C THR A 163 -9.79 8.33 2.24
N VAL A 164 -8.60 8.95 2.25
CA VAL A 164 -7.43 8.47 3.00
C VAL A 164 -7.57 8.71 4.51
N VAL A 165 -8.26 9.77 4.93
CA VAL A 165 -8.31 10.26 6.32
C VAL A 165 -8.94 9.29 7.33
N PRO A 166 -9.98 8.51 7.02
CA PRO A 166 -10.60 7.60 8.00
C PRO A 166 -9.62 6.58 8.59
N ASN A 167 -8.64 6.11 7.80
CA ASN A 167 -7.71 5.05 8.21
C ASN A 167 -6.80 5.44 9.39
N PRO A 168 -6.01 6.53 9.32
CA PRO A 168 -5.19 6.96 10.44
C PRO A 168 -6.04 7.35 11.66
N ILE A 169 -7.22 7.96 11.46
CA ILE A 169 -8.13 8.30 12.57
C ILE A 169 -8.59 7.03 13.29
N TYR A 170 -9.02 6.00 12.54
CA TYR A 170 -9.42 4.73 13.13
C TYR A 170 -8.27 4.08 13.91
N CYS A 171 -7.05 4.08 13.36
CA CYS A 171 -5.89 3.51 14.03
C CYS A 171 -5.58 4.23 15.35
N LEU A 172 -5.56 5.57 15.33
CA LEU A 172 -5.34 6.37 16.53
C LEU A 172 -6.44 6.14 17.56
N HIS A 173 -7.71 6.12 17.14
CA HIS A 173 -8.82 5.79 18.02
C HIS A 173 -8.70 4.38 18.60
N PHE A 174 -8.33 3.37 17.81
CA PHE A 174 -8.18 2.00 18.27
C PHE A 174 -7.12 1.87 19.36
N LEU A 175 -5.98 2.54 19.20
CA LEU A 175 -4.91 2.60 20.21
C LEU A 175 -5.36 3.34 21.47
N LEU A 176 -5.80 4.59 21.31
CA LEU A 176 -6.08 5.52 22.42
C LEU A 176 -7.34 5.16 23.21
N ALA A 177 -8.33 4.54 22.57
CA ALA A 177 -9.54 4.06 23.23
C ALA A 177 -9.39 2.66 23.86
N GLY A 178 -8.19 2.06 23.82
CA GLY A 178 -7.93 0.75 24.43
C GLY A 178 -8.64 -0.42 23.73
N ARG A 179 -9.03 -0.27 22.45
CA ARG A 179 -9.82 -1.29 21.72
C ARG A 179 -9.04 -2.58 21.44
N TRP A 180 -7.73 -2.55 21.62
CA TRP A 180 -6.84 -3.71 21.54
C TRP A 180 -6.89 -4.60 22.79
N LEU A 181 -7.46 -4.12 23.90
CA LEU A 181 -7.67 -4.88 25.14
C LEU A 181 -9.11 -5.39 25.19
N SER A 182 -9.30 -6.71 25.12
CA SER A 182 -10.63 -7.32 25.19
C SER A 182 -11.13 -7.44 26.64
N GLN A 183 -12.46 -7.45 26.81
CA GLN A 183 -13.08 -7.71 28.12
C GLN A 183 -12.75 -9.12 28.63
N ASP A 184 -12.65 -10.11 27.74
CA ASP A 184 -12.26 -11.47 28.10
C ASP A 184 -10.86 -11.53 28.73
N ALA A 185 -9.92 -10.72 28.23
CA ALA A 185 -8.57 -10.64 28.80
C ALA A 185 -8.59 -10.05 30.22
N ILE A 186 -9.44 -9.04 30.46
CA ILE A 186 -9.64 -8.45 31.80
C ILE A 186 -10.25 -9.48 32.76
N GLU A 187 -11.30 -10.19 32.33
CA GLU A 187 -11.95 -11.20 33.17
C GLU A 187 -11.02 -12.38 33.48
N LEU A 188 -10.25 -12.85 32.49
CA LEU A 188 -9.25 -13.90 32.70
C LEU A 188 -8.19 -13.46 33.72
N ALA A 189 -7.69 -12.23 33.62
CA ALA A 189 -6.76 -11.67 34.59
C ALA A 189 -7.38 -11.55 36.00
N ARG A 190 -8.67 -11.22 36.08
CA ARG A 190 -9.41 -11.12 37.35
C ARG A 190 -9.55 -12.48 38.03
N VAL A 191 -9.92 -13.52 37.28
CA VAL A 191 -10.00 -14.90 37.79
C VAL A 191 -8.61 -15.37 38.25
N ALA A 192 -7.57 -15.12 37.46
CA ALA A 192 -6.20 -15.49 37.82
C ALA A 192 -5.71 -14.79 39.10
N THR A 193 -6.08 -13.52 39.29
CA THR A 193 -5.70 -12.74 40.48
C THR A 193 -6.43 -13.25 41.73
N LYS A 194 -7.73 -13.53 41.65
CA LYS A 194 -8.49 -14.12 42.77
C LYS A 194 -7.94 -15.49 43.20
N GLY A 195 -7.59 -16.34 42.23
CA GLY A 195 -7.02 -17.66 42.55
C GLY A 195 -5.65 -17.59 43.23
N LEU A 196 -4.88 -16.52 43.03
CA LEU A 196 -3.59 -16.30 43.70
C LEU A 196 -3.76 -15.83 45.15
N GLU A 197 -4.77 -15.01 45.43
CA GLU A 197 -5.08 -14.55 46.80
C GLU A 197 -5.42 -15.72 47.74
N ASP A 198 -6.04 -16.77 47.21
CA ASP A 198 -6.41 -17.96 47.98
C ASP A 198 -5.23 -18.91 48.28
N LEU A 199 -4.10 -18.78 47.56
CA LEU A 199 -3.02 -19.78 47.60
C LEU A 199 -1.82 -19.40 48.48
N ASP A 200 -1.47 -18.12 48.65
CA ASP A 200 -0.38 -17.71 49.56
C ASP A 200 -0.34 -16.19 49.80
N PRO A 201 -0.44 -15.70 51.06
CA PRO A 201 -0.28 -14.27 51.38
C PRO A 201 1.15 -13.73 51.18
N THR A 202 2.14 -14.57 50.89
CA THR A 202 3.53 -14.14 50.61
C THR A 202 3.78 -13.70 49.16
N VAL A 203 2.73 -13.61 48.33
CA VAL A 203 2.76 -13.06 46.96
C VAL A 203 2.94 -11.51 46.94
N GLU A 204 3.66 -10.95 47.92
CA GLU A 204 4.08 -9.54 47.92
C GLU A 204 5.01 -9.21 46.73
N ASN A 205 5.68 -10.21 46.14
CA ASN A 205 6.53 -10.04 44.95
C ASN A 205 5.76 -9.72 43.65
N PHE A 206 4.43 -9.84 43.65
CA PHE A 206 3.63 -9.52 42.45
C PHE A 206 3.40 -8.02 42.30
N ASN A 207 3.38 -7.27 43.40
CA ASN A 207 3.21 -5.82 43.38
C ASN A 207 4.49 -5.11 42.90
N THR A 208 5.67 -5.66 43.19
CA THR A 208 6.97 -5.09 42.74
C THR A 208 7.11 -5.09 41.21
N PHE A 209 6.59 -6.11 40.52
CA PHE A 209 6.61 -6.14 39.05
C PHE A 209 5.62 -5.15 38.41
N VAL A 210 4.53 -4.82 39.10
CA VAL A 210 3.54 -3.83 38.65
C VAL A 210 4.04 -2.39 38.88
N GLU A 211 4.76 -2.16 39.98
CA GLU A 211 5.34 -0.85 40.32
C GLU A 211 6.50 -0.44 39.39
N GLU A 212 7.24 -1.38 38.80
CA GLU A 212 8.39 -1.07 37.94
C GLU A 212 8.06 -0.66 36.49
N GLY A 213 6.78 -0.47 36.13
CA GLY A 213 6.43 0.46 35.06
C GLY A 213 5.65 -0.14 33.89
N GLY A 214 4.33 -0.25 34.05
CA GLY A 214 3.45 -0.59 32.93
C GLY A 214 2.09 0.09 32.92
N CYS A 215 1.55 0.47 34.07
CA CYS A 215 0.22 1.05 34.13
C CYS A 215 0.23 2.53 33.76
N ILE A 216 -0.71 2.94 32.93
CA ILE A 216 -0.93 4.32 32.52
C ILE A 216 -2.23 4.79 33.18
N ASP A 217 -2.13 5.79 34.04
CA ASP A 217 -3.29 6.53 34.56
C ASP A 217 -3.40 7.88 33.83
N SER A 218 -4.40 7.99 32.97
CA SER A 218 -4.61 9.18 32.15
C SER A 218 -6.08 9.56 32.08
N ASN A 219 -6.39 10.78 32.50
CA ASN A 219 -7.72 11.37 32.37
C ASN A 219 -8.15 11.58 30.91
N TRP A 220 -7.19 11.69 29.98
CA TRP A 220 -7.47 11.94 28.57
C TRP A 220 -7.74 10.65 27.81
N PHE A 221 -7.17 9.53 28.27
CA PHE A 221 -7.29 8.21 27.67
C PHE A 221 -7.65 7.17 28.75
N PRO A 222 -8.88 7.22 29.30
CA PRO A 222 -9.25 6.43 30.49
C PRO A 222 -9.30 4.91 30.28
N ASN A 223 -9.19 4.46 29.03
CA ASN A 223 -9.15 3.04 28.67
C ASN A 223 -7.75 2.58 28.22
N LEU A 224 -6.76 3.48 28.22
CA LEU A 224 -5.38 3.15 27.89
C LEU A 224 -4.65 2.77 29.19
N HIS A 225 -4.89 1.56 29.67
CA HIS A 225 -4.37 1.09 30.97
C HIS A 225 -2.87 0.75 30.95
N ALA A 226 -2.29 0.51 29.77
CA ALA A 226 -0.87 0.28 29.56
C ALA A 226 -0.50 0.64 28.10
N CYS A 227 0.79 0.57 27.74
CA CYS A 227 1.20 0.76 26.36
C CYS A 227 0.62 -0.35 25.45
N PRO A 228 0.14 -0.06 24.23
CA PRO A 228 -0.34 -1.09 23.32
C PRO A 228 0.77 -2.07 22.89
N PRO A 229 0.45 -3.31 22.51
CA PRO A 229 1.44 -4.27 22.05
C PRO A 229 2.18 -3.78 20.80
N LEU A 230 3.49 -4.07 20.70
CA LEU A 230 4.32 -3.62 19.57
C LEU A 230 3.76 -4.01 18.19
N PRO A 231 3.20 -5.22 17.96
CA PRO A 231 2.59 -5.54 16.67
C PRO A 231 1.41 -4.61 16.32
N VAL A 232 0.56 -4.27 17.31
CA VAL A 232 -0.58 -3.36 17.13
C VAL A 232 -0.08 -1.94 16.81
N ILE A 233 0.96 -1.48 17.53
CA ILE A 233 1.62 -0.19 17.26
C ILE A 233 2.18 -0.17 15.83
N ALA A 234 2.84 -1.25 15.37
CA ALA A 234 3.42 -1.29 14.03
C ALA A 234 2.37 -1.16 12.92
N VAL A 235 1.25 -1.87 13.02
CA VAL A 235 0.10 -1.74 12.09
C VAL A 235 -0.39 -0.29 12.04
N ALA A 236 -0.68 0.28 13.21
CA ALA A 236 -1.20 1.64 13.32
C ALA A 236 -0.19 2.68 12.79
N LEU A 237 1.09 2.54 13.17
CA LEU A 237 2.16 3.44 12.78
C LEU A 237 2.36 3.44 11.25
N GLY A 238 2.34 2.27 10.61
CA GLY A 238 2.48 2.19 9.15
C GLY A 238 1.37 2.96 8.41
N ILE A 239 0.13 2.85 8.88
CA ILE A 239 -1.02 3.57 8.32
C ILE A 239 -0.90 5.08 8.58
N VAL A 240 -0.58 5.47 9.81
CA VAL A 240 -0.44 6.87 10.22
C VAL A 240 0.70 7.56 9.49
N LEU A 241 1.84 6.88 9.27
CA LEU A 241 2.97 7.45 8.55
C LEU A 241 2.71 7.59 7.05
N HIS A 242 1.97 6.68 6.42
CA HIS A 242 1.64 6.76 4.99
C HIS A 242 0.63 7.88 4.68
N ALA A 243 -0.37 8.08 5.54
CA ALA A 243 -1.50 8.96 5.26
C ALA A 243 -1.13 10.43 4.90
N PRO A 244 -0.19 11.11 5.58
CA PRO A 244 0.21 12.47 5.23
C PRO A 244 0.74 12.60 3.79
N PHE A 245 1.53 11.64 3.32
CA PHE A 245 2.12 11.68 1.98
C PHE A 245 1.08 11.43 0.90
N SER A 246 0.18 10.47 1.15
CA SER A 246 -0.94 10.17 0.26
C SER A 246 -1.93 11.35 0.18
N PHE A 247 -2.28 11.93 1.32
CA PHE A 247 -3.12 13.12 1.39
C PHE A 247 -2.48 14.30 0.67
N LEU A 248 -1.20 14.60 0.93
CA LEU A 248 -0.51 15.72 0.31
C LEU A 248 -0.41 15.56 -1.21
N TYR A 249 -0.11 14.35 -1.69
CA TYR A 249 -0.10 14.03 -3.12
C TYR A 249 -1.44 14.33 -3.76
N HIS A 250 -2.54 13.76 -3.26
CA HIS A 250 -3.86 13.92 -3.86
C HIS A 250 -4.45 15.33 -3.67
N TRP A 251 -4.27 15.93 -2.50
CA TRP A 251 -4.87 17.22 -2.17
C TRP A 251 -4.18 18.39 -2.87
N HIS A 252 -2.84 18.44 -2.82
CA HIS A 252 -2.09 19.62 -3.26
C HIS A 252 -1.45 19.41 -4.64
N TYR A 253 -0.73 18.31 -4.83
CA TYR A 253 0.06 18.14 -6.05
C TYR A 253 -0.81 17.68 -7.21
N ALA A 254 -1.57 16.61 -7.04
CA ALA A 254 -2.41 16.06 -8.10
C ALA A 254 -3.49 17.04 -8.58
N SER A 255 -3.96 17.94 -7.72
CA SER A 255 -4.96 18.97 -8.06
C SER A 255 -4.37 20.20 -8.78
N ARG A 256 -3.07 20.47 -8.64
CA ARG A 256 -2.39 21.63 -9.23
C ARG A 256 -1.47 21.30 -10.40
N LEU A 257 -1.15 20.03 -10.60
CA LEU A 257 -0.34 19.60 -11.73
C LEU A 257 -1.10 19.90 -13.03
N PRO A 258 -0.49 20.62 -13.99
CA PRO A 258 -1.12 20.89 -15.28
C PRO A 258 -1.46 19.58 -16.00
N PRO A 259 -2.58 19.54 -16.75
CA PRO A 259 -2.85 18.44 -17.67
C PRO A 259 -1.66 18.18 -18.58
N GLY A 260 -1.34 16.91 -18.83
CA GLY A 260 -0.18 16.51 -19.65
C GLY A 260 1.17 16.53 -18.94
N MET A 261 1.28 17.01 -17.69
CA MET A 261 2.51 16.82 -16.92
C MET A 261 2.62 15.36 -16.43
N ALA A 262 3.81 14.78 -16.56
CA ALA A 262 4.07 13.39 -16.14
C ALA A 262 3.90 13.21 -14.62
N ARG A 263 2.68 12.93 -14.15
CA ARG A 263 2.35 12.68 -12.74
C ARG A 263 3.17 11.52 -12.14
N ILE A 264 3.60 10.58 -12.98
CA ILE A 264 4.38 9.39 -12.58
C ILE A 264 5.75 9.79 -11.99
N ASP A 265 6.38 10.80 -12.57
CA ASP A 265 7.73 11.20 -12.19
C ASP A 265 7.75 12.27 -11.10
N HIS A 266 6.59 12.78 -10.71
CA HIS A 266 6.48 13.76 -9.63
C HIS A 266 6.93 13.16 -8.29
N TRP A 267 7.79 13.88 -7.58
CA TRP A 267 8.42 13.41 -6.33
C TRP A 267 7.39 13.00 -5.27
N SER A 268 6.25 13.72 -5.17
CA SER A 268 5.24 13.43 -4.16
C SER A 268 4.55 12.09 -4.40
N ARG A 269 4.38 11.69 -5.66
CA ARG A 269 3.83 10.38 -6.02
C ARG A 269 4.81 9.27 -5.73
N ARG A 270 6.10 9.50 -6.02
CA ARG A 270 7.18 8.57 -5.67
C ARG A 270 7.26 8.37 -4.16
N LEU A 271 7.05 9.44 -3.40
CA LEU A 271 7.00 9.41 -1.93
C LEU A 271 5.78 8.63 -1.42
N ASP A 272 4.59 8.90 -1.94
CA ASP A 272 3.38 8.11 -1.64
C ASP A 272 3.60 6.60 -1.89
N HIS A 273 4.09 6.24 -3.08
CA HIS A 273 4.44 4.85 -3.39
C HIS A 273 5.55 4.27 -2.50
N ALA A 274 6.55 5.06 -2.11
CA ALA A 274 7.59 4.61 -1.17
C ALA A 274 6.99 4.28 0.20
N PHE A 275 6.04 5.10 0.67
CA PHE A 275 5.37 4.85 1.95
C PHE A 275 4.41 3.64 1.90
N ILE A 276 3.95 3.18 0.72
CA ILE A 276 3.29 1.87 0.57
C ILE A 276 4.23 0.71 0.96
N HIS A 277 5.54 0.84 0.71
CA HIS A 277 6.52 -0.15 1.12
C HIS A 277 6.88 -0.03 2.62
N VAL A 278 6.90 1.19 3.16
CA VAL A 278 7.07 1.41 4.62
C VAL A 278 5.93 0.77 5.40
N ILE A 279 4.67 1.01 5.00
CA ILE A 279 3.51 0.36 5.62
C ILE A 279 3.61 -1.16 5.46
N SER A 280 3.98 -1.70 4.28
CA SER A 280 4.15 -3.16 4.11
C SER A 280 5.18 -3.76 5.06
N ALA A 281 6.33 -3.13 5.23
CA ALA A 281 7.34 -3.60 6.17
C ALA A 281 6.79 -3.65 7.60
N LEU A 282 6.16 -2.57 8.06
CA LEU A 282 5.55 -2.51 9.40
C LEU A 282 4.39 -3.50 9.58
N MET A 283 3.57 -3.69 8.54
CA MET A 283 2.52 -4.71 8.52
C MET A 283 3.10 -6.11 8.63
N SER A 284 4.25 -6.40 8.02
CA SER A 284 4.87 -7.73 8.15
C SER A 284 5.25 -8.07 9.59
N TYR A 285 5.67 -7.09 10.40
CA TYR A 285 5.83 -7.27 11.84
C TYR A 285 4.47 -7.37 12.54
N GLY A 286 3.58 -6.43 12.23
CA GLY A 286 2.23 -6.36 12.80
C GLY A 286 1.39 -7.61 12.61
N THR A 287 1.62 -8.36 11.53
CA THR A 287 0.93 -9.62 11.26
C THR A 287 1.74 -10.85 11.65
N SER A 288 3.04 -10.79 11.94
CA SER A 288 3.84 -11.98 12.31
C SER A 288 4.26 -12.02 13.77
N GLY A 289 4.43 -10.85 14.40
CA GLY A 289 5.03 -10.71 15.73
C GLY A 289 6.53 -11.06 15.78
N ARG A 290 7.15 -11.27 14.61
CA ARG A 290 8.49 -11.86 14.48
C ARG A 290 9.49 -10.86 13.90
N TRP A 291 10.58 -10.63 14.62
CA TRP A 291 11.64 -9.70 14.22
C TRP A 291 12.41 -10.16 12.97
N ASP A 292 12.73 -11.45 12.89
CA ASP A 292 13.42 -12.03 11.74
C ASP A 292 12.60 -11.88 10.45
N TYR A 293 11.30 -12.15 10.51
CA TYR A 293 10.37 -11.96 9.40
C TYR A 293 10.25 -10.49 8.99
N PHE A 294 10.17 -9.58 9.97
CA PHE A 294 10.16 -8.14 9.75
C PHE A 294 11.43 -7.66 9.04
N LEU A 295 12.62 -8.08 9.50
CA LEU A 295 13.89 -7.64 8.92
C LEU A 295 14.04 -8.10 7.46
N ALA A 296 13.64 -9.34 7.14
CA ALA A 296 13.63 -9.82 5.77
C ALA A 296 12.72 -8.97 4.85
N ASN A 297 11.51 -8.67 5.31
CA ASN A 297 10.57 -7.82 4.59
C ASN A 297 11.04 -6.37 4.50
N LEU A 298 11.69 -5.86 5.54
CA LEU A 298 12.27 -4.51 5.57
C LEU A 298 13.34 -4.37 4.50
N MET A 299 14.28 -5.30 4.39
CA MET A 299 15.32 -5.28 3.35
C MET A 299 14.71 -5.25 1.94
N TYR A 300 13.73 -6.11 1.68
CA TYR A 300 13.03 -6.13 0.39
C TYR A 300 12.30 -4.80 0.11
N ASN A 301 11.57 -4.26 1.08
CA ASN A 301 10.84 -3.01 0.93
C ASN A 301 11.76 -1.80 0.80
N LEU A 302 12.93 -1.78 1.46
CA LEU A 302 13.94 -0.73 1.30
C LEU A 302 14.48 -0.67 -0.12
N GLU A 303 14.76 -1.83 -0.74
CA GLU A 303 15.15 -1.87 -2.14
C GLU A 303 14.01 -1.39 -3.07
N CYS A 304 12.76 -1.73 -2.76
CA CYS A 304 11.61 -1.23 -3.50
C CYS A 304 11.45 0.30 -3.38
N ILE A 305 11.69 0.87 -2.19
CA ILE A 305 11.71 2.31 -1.92
C ILE A 305 12.81 2.98 -2.74
N HIS A 306 14.04 2.47 -2.66
CA HIS A 306 15.16 2.97 -3.45
C HIS A 306 14.84 3.01 -4.95
N ARG A 307 14.18 1.96 -5.47
CA ARG A 307 13.75 1.90 -6.87
C ARG A 307 12.68 2.94 -7.26
N GLN A 308 11.88 3.48 -6.32
CA GLN A 308 10.96 4.58 -6.63
C GLN A 308 11.69 5.87 -7.00
N PHE A 309 12.91 6.05 -6.49
CA PHE A 309 13.69 7.26 -6.69
C PHE A 309 14.69 7.17 -7.86
N ARG A 310 14.74 6.02 -8.56
CA ARG A 310 15.52 5.90 -9.82
C ARG A 310 14.95 6.83 -10.91
N LYS A 311 15.81 7.21 -11.86
CA LYS A 311 15.43 8.13 -12.96
C LYS A 311 14.21 7.64 -13.75
N LYS A 312 14.14 6.35 -14.06
CA LYS A 312 13.04 5.71 -14.80
C LYS A 312 12.23 4.80 -13.89
N VAL A 313 10.97 5.15 -13.66
CA VAL A 313 10.01 4.30 -12.93
C VAL A 313 9.26 3.42 -13.91
N ARG A 314 9.17 2.12 -13.64
CA ARG A 314 8.43 1.14 -14.45
C ARG A 314 7.13 0.77 -13.75
N PRO A 315 5.96 1.28 -14.20
CA PRO A 315 4.71 1.09 -13.48
C PRO A 315 4.30 -0.37 -13.27
N ARG A 316 4.55 -1.25 -14.25
CA ARG A 316 4.23 -2.69 -14.13
C ARG A 316 5.05 -3.39 -13.05
N ALA A 317 6.38 -3.23 -13.10
CA ALA A 317 7.26 -3.76 -12.07
C ALA A 317 6.91 -3.22 -10.68
N ASN A 318 6.50 -1.95 -10.57
CA ASN A 318 6.05 -1.38 -9.31
C ASN A 318 4.80 -2.08 -8.75
N LYS A 319 3.79 -2.35 -9.60
CA LYS A 319 2.59 -3.08 -9.19
C LYS A 319 2.91 -4.48 -8.69
N ILE A 320 3.80 -5.20 -9.38
CA ILE A 320 4.25 -6.53 -8.97
C ILE A 320 4.95 -6.45 -7.60
N ARG A 321 5.82 -5.47 -7.38
CA ARG A 321 6.51 -5.29 -6.09
C ARG A 321 5.52 -5.03 -4.95
N ILE A 322 4.51 -4.20 -5.18
CA ILE A 322 3.43 -3.95 -4.21
C ILE A 322 2.64 -5.23 -3.94
N LEU A 323 2.32 -6.02 -4.97
CA LEU A 323 1.62 -7.30 -4.81
C LEU A 323 2.44 -8.30 -3.98
N ILE A 324 3.75 -8.42 -4.24
CA ILE A 324 4.66 -9.26 -3.44
C ILE A 324 4.67 -8.76 -1.99
N SER A 325 4.77 -7.45 -1.78
CA SER A 325 4.74 -6.81 -0.45
C SER A 325 3.45 -7.14 0.30
N LEU A 326 2.30 -7.11 -0.40
CA LEU A 326 0.98 -7.46 0.11
C LEU A 326 0.88 -8.93 0.51
N ILE A 327 1.34 -9.83 -0.37
CA ILE A 327 1.38 -11.27 -0.10
C ILE A 327 2.26 -11.54 1.11
N ALA A 328 3.44 -10.94 1.17
CA ALA A 328 4.40 -11.17 2.24
C ALA A 328 3.79 -10.86 3.62
N TYR A 329 3.17 -9.70 3.83
CA TYR A 329 2.58 -9.43 5.16
C TYR A 329 1.28 -10.21 5.43
N THR A 330 0.64 -10.86 4.45
CA THR A 330 -0.56 -11.69 4.68
C THR A 330 -0.26 -13.17 4.90
N ILE A 331 0.88 -13.67 4.42
CA ILE A 331 1.33 -15.07 4.66
C ILE A 331 1.31 -15.45 6.14
N PRO A 332 1.79 -14.63 7.10
CA PRO A 332 1.74 -14.98 8.51
C PRO A 332 0.33 -15.28 9.05
N ILE A 333 -0.69 -14.55 8.57
CA ILE A 333 -2.10 -14.76 8.95
C ILE A 333 -2.54 -16.16 8.50
N LEU A 334 -2.22 -16.53 7.25
CA LEU A 334 -2.51 -17.85 6.72
C LEU A 334 -1.78 -18.96 7.48
N ARG A 335 -0.50 -18.76 7.81
CA ARG A 335 0.32 -19.74 8.54
C ARG A 335 -0.17 -20.03 9.96
N ARG A 336 -0.85 -19.06 10.60
CA ARG A 336 -1.48 -19.27 11.91
C ARG A 336 -2.83 -20.00 11.84
N GLY A 337 -3.32 -20.32 10.64
CA GLY A 337 -4.62 -20.97 10.45
C GLY A 337 -5.82 -20.02 10.60
N GLU A 338 -5.60 -18.70 10.59
CA GLU A 338 -6.67 -17.70 10.66
C GLU A 338 -7.37 -17.52 9.29
N ILE A 339 -7.94 -18.60 8.75
CA ILE A 339 -8.45 -18.67 7.37
C ILE A 339 -9.58 -17.66 7.13
N THR A 340 -10.52 -17.52 8.07
CA THR A 340 -11.63 -16.56 7.95
C THR A 340 -11.11 -15.13 7.80
N LEU A 341 -10.18 -14.72 8.68
CA LEU A 341 -9.59 -13.39 8.65
C LEU A 341 -8.78 -13.15 7.37
N PHE A 342 -8.02 -14.17 6.93
CA PHE A 342 -7.30 -14.12 5.68
C PHE A 342 -8.25 -13.91 4.49
N LEU A 343 -9.35 -14.66 4.41
CA LEU A 343 -10.34 -14.54 3.34
C LEU A 343 -11.06 -13.19 3.36
N GLU A 344 -11.46 -12.69 4.52
CA GLU A 344 -12.05 -11.35 4.67
C GLU A 344 -11.09 -10.26 4.17
N LEU A 345 -9.83 -10.33 4.59
CA LEU A 345 -8.80 -9.38 4.19
C LEU A 345 -8.51 -9.45 2.68
N TRP A 346 -8.40 -10.65 2.12
CA TRP A 346 -8.20 -10.84 0.68
C TRP A 346 -9.41 -10.43 -0.15
N LEU A 347 -10.63 -10.61 0.36
CA LEU A 347 -11.83 -10.08 -0.30
C LEU A 347 -11.76 -8.55 -0.41
N VAL A 348 -11.34 -7.86 0.67
CA VAL A 348 -11.09 -6.41 0.66
C VAL A 348 -10.00 -6.06 -0.36
N PHE A 349 -8.86 -6.76 -0.35
CA PHE A 349 -7.75 -6.50 -1.27
C PHE A 349 -8.07 -6.76 -2.73
N VAL A 350 -8.76 -7.85 -3.06
CA VAL A 350 -9.17 -8.17 -4.43
C VAL A 350 -10.18 -7.14 -4.93
N THR A 351 -11.14 -6.73 -4.09
CA THR A 351 -12.11 -5.69 -4.44
C THR A 351 -11.42 -4.35 -4.69
N ALA A 352 -10.52 -3.95 -3.79
CA ALA A 352 -9.73 -2.73 -3.92
C ALA A 352 -8.84 -2.78 -5.19
N ALA A 353 -8.11 -3.88 -5.38
CA ALA A 353 -7.26 -4.08 -6.55
C ALA A 353 -8.06 -4.07 -7.85
N TRP A 354 -9.27 -4.65 -7.88
CA TRP A 354 -10.17 -4.58 -9.03
C TRP A 354 -10.61 -3.15 -9.32
N LEU A 355 -11.07 -2.39 -8.31
CA LEU A 355 -11.42 -0.98 -8.46
C LEU A 355 -10.23 -0.18 -9.03
N PHE A 356 -9.03 -0.40 -8.49
CA PHE A 356 -7.83 0.31 -8.95
C PHE A 356 -7.34 -0.16 -10.34
N ALA A 357 -7.39 -1.44 -10.66
CA ALA A 357 -6.84 -1.99 -11.90
C ALA A 357 -7.81 -1.87 -13.08
N ALA A 358 -9.05 -2.34 -12.90
CA ALA A 358 -10.08 -2.32 -13.93
C ALA A 358 -10.66 -0.92 -14.15
N TYR A 359 -10.58 -0.05 -13.13
CA TYR A 359 -10.98 1.35 -13.23
C TYR A 359 -12.43 1.57 -13.74
N PRO A 360 -13.43 0.83 -13.22
CA PRO A 360 -14.77 0.70 -13.82
C PRO A 360 -15.60 1.99 -13.83
N ILE A 361 -15.26 2.98 -12.99
CA ILE A 361 -16.00 4.25 -12.84
C ILE A 361 -15.08 5.46 -13.09
N GLY A 362 -14.02 5.27 -13.87
CA GLY A 362 -13.07 6.33 -14.20
C GLY A 362 -12.35 6.85 -12.95
N GLY A 363 -12.14 8.16 -12.86
CA GLY A 363 -11.44 8.79 -11.72
C GLY A 363 -12.01 8.48 -10.33
N TRP A 364 -13.29 8.14 -10.24
CA TRP A 364 -13.92 7.73 -8.97
C TRP A 364 -13.49 6.35 -8.48
N SER A 365 -12.90 5.53 -9.35
CA SER A 365 -12.43 4.20 -8.98
C SER A 365 -11.32 4.25 -7.95
N HIS A 366 -10.50 5.30 -7.97
CA HIS A 366 -9.46 5.52 -6.97
C HIS A 366 -10.07 5.93 -5.62
N VAL A 367 -11.10 6.78 -5.63
CA VAL A 367 -11.86 7.15 -4.41
C VAL A 367 -12.46 5.89 -3.78
N ALA A 368 -13.12 5.06 -4.60
CA ALA A 368 -13.72 3.80 -4.17
C ALA A 368 -12.67 2.80 -3.67
N PHE A 369 -11.48 2.75 -4.29
CA PHE A 369 -10.35 1.97 -3.81
C PHE A 369 -9.95 2.36 -2.38
N HIS A 370 -9.79 3.66 -2.08
CA HIS A 370 -9.48 4.12 -0.73
C HIS A 370 -10.60 3.80 0.27
N ALA A 371 -11.86 3.93 -0.15
CA ALA A 371 -13.00 3.57 0.71
C ALA A 371 -13.04 2.05 1.01
N ALA A 372 -12.74 1.20 0.02
CA ALA A 372 -12.68 -0.25 0.21
C ALA A 372 -11.50 -0.65 1.10
N ILE A 373 -10.30 -0.11 0.84
CA ILE A 373 -9.11 -0.43 1.64
C ILE A 373 -9.23 0.07 3.09
N ALA A 374 -10.14 1.01 3.37
CA ALA A 374 -10.43 1.48 4.73
C ALA A 374 -11.07 0.42 5.64
N LEU A 375 -11.50 -0.71 5.07
CA LEU A 375 -11.96 -1.88 5.82
C LEU A 375 -10.81 -2.78 6.30
N ALA A 376 -9.59 -2.62 5.78
CA ALA A 376 -8.44 -3.44 6.15
C ALA A 376 -7.86 -3.13 7.55
N PRO A 377 -7.72 -1.87 8.02
CA PRO A 377 -7.15 -1.56 9.33
C PRO A 377 -7.83 -2.27 10.51
N PRO A 378 -9.18 -2.31 10.63
CA PRO A 378 -9.84 -3.07 11.69
C PRO A 378 -9.41 -4.54 11.73
N LEU A 379 -9.36 -5.20 10.57
CA LEU A 379 -8.98 -6.62 10.45
C LEU A 379 -7.53 -6.84 10.87
N LEU A 380 -6.62 -5.98 10.40
CA LEU A 380 -5.18 -6.08 10.69
C LEU A 380 -4.85 -5.78 12.15
N LEU A 381 -5.50 -4.79 12.78
CA LEU A 381 -5.31 -4.45 14.19
C LEU A 381 -5.84 -5.55 15.12
N VAL A 382 -6.96 -6.19 14.77
CA VAL A 382 -7.46 -7.37 15.48
C VAL A 382 -6.50 -8.55 15.32
N ALA A 383 -6.00 -8.80 14.10
CA ALA A 383 -4.98 -9.83 13.85
C ALA A 383 -3.75 -9.63 14.75
N ALA A 384 -3.23 -8.39 14.78
CA ALA A 384 -2.06 -8.02 15.54
C ALA A 384 -2.26 -8.22 17.06
N SER A 385 -3.46 -7.95 17.57
CA SER A 385 -3.80 -8.12 18.99
C SER A 385 -3.84 -9.59 19.42
N ARG A 386 -4.06 -10.53 18.49
CA ARG A 386 -4.12 -11.97 18.76
C ARG A 386 -2.77 -12.70 18.69
N LEU A 387 -1.71 -12.00 18.30
CA LEU A 387 -0.37 -12.60 18.21
C LEU A 387 0.16 -12.98 19.58
N GLU A 388 0.94 -14.05 19.65
CA GLU A 388 1.67 -14.47 20.86
C GLU A 388 2.54 -13.32 21.41
N ALA A 389 3.27 -12.64 20.51
CA ALA A 389 4.08 -11.46 20.84
C ALA A 389 3.27 -10.30 21.45
N SER A 390 1.94 -10.31 21.33
CA SER A 390 1.06 -9.30 21.93
C SER A 390 0.53 -9.70 23.32
N GLN A 391 0.53 -11.00 23.66
CA GLN A 391 -0.20 -11.50 24.84
C GLN A 391 0.41 -11.04 26.16
N GLY A 392 1.74 -10.94 26.25
CA GLY A 392 2.41 -10.44 27.46
C GLY A 392 1.97 -9.02 27.82
N GLN A 393 1.97 -8.11 26.83
CA GLN A 393 1.55 -6.74 27.03
C GLN A 393 0.04 -6.61 27.31
N ILE A 394 -0.79 -7.46 26.68
CA ILE A 394 -2.22 -7.54 26.96
C ILE A 394 -2.49 -7.99 28.40
N ALA A 395 -1.74 -8.97 28.91
CA ALA A 395 -1.86 -9.43 30.29
C ALA A 395 -1.50 -8.33 31.31
N ILE A 396 -0.45 -7.55 31.03
CA ILE A 396 -0.08 -6.37 31.83
C ILE A 396 -1.23 -5.35 31.82
N ALA A 397 -1.73 -5.01 30.64
CA ALA A 397 -2.81 -4.04 30.47
C ALA A 397 -4.11 -4.48 31.18
N ALA A 398 -4.45 -5.76 31.11
CA ALA A 398 -5.61 -6.34 31.78
C ALA A 398 -5.53 -6.20 33.31
N ARG A 399 -4.34 -6.43 33.90
CA ARG A 399 -4.12 -6.22 35.34
C ARG A 399 -4.21 -4.75 35.73
N CYS A 400 -3.60 -3.86 34.94
CA CYS A 400 -3.73 -2.42 35.14
C CYS A 400 -5.19 -1.95 35.07
N ALA A 401 -6.01 -2.55 34.20
CA ALA A 401 -7.43 -2.25 34.13
C ALA A 401 -8.18 -2.63 35.43
N ILE A 402 -7.87 -3.79 36.03
CA ILE A 402 -8.44 -4.22 37.31
C ILE A 402 -8.07 -3.24 38.43
N LEU A 403 -6.80 -2.83 38.51
CA LEU A 403 -6.33 -1.86 39.49
C LEU A 403 -7.01 -0.49 39.32
N ALA A 404 -7.33 -0.10 38.09
CA ALA A 404 -8.11 1.08 37.77
C ALA A 404 -9.62 0.93 38.05
N GLY A 405 -10.05 -0.21 38.60
CA GLY A 405 -11.45 -0.48 38.96
C GLY A 405 -12.36 -0.83 37.77
N LYS A 406 -11.80 -1.36 36.68
CA LYS A 406 -12.57 -1.91 35.55
C LYS A 406 -12.94 -3.36 35.76
#